data_AF-A0A1J0R9K4-F1
#
_entry.id   AF-A0A1J0R9K4-F1
#
_cell.length_a   1.000
_cell.length_b   1.000
_cell.length_c   1.000
_cell.angle_alpha   90.00
_cell.angle_beta   90.00
_cell.angle_gamma   90.00
#
_symmetry.space_group_name_H-M   'P 1'
#
loop_
_entity.id
_entity.type
_entity.pdbx_description
1 polymer ?
#
loop_
_entity_poly.entity_id
_entity_poly.type
_entity_poly.pdbx_seq_one_letter_code
_entity_poly.pdbx_strand_id
1 'polypeptide(L)'
;LASETTPPDTGFNYKKDKLFGTTKTTAEATGLTKAGGSVSCALTKGHTGNGILDTGSTAADKPDAGGYFYLPAGGANLGGRAIPTYAANQADVNIDPWIKARNAVAAAEANALMQATVHTKPTKETTLASTAAKQAIKTYVLKDTSKYMPADDTKVDQKAEELYAAGKHLDSYKVRENMNTVTIDRNTYKPSLSQNEKLSQIKDINHLRKMLTYYQGQRVLALAAKEKELQKAMENSQRKVTSVQDKEKECNEAGTSEDKCKALEAKGCTFNEQEKSAS
;
A
#
# COMPACT_ATOMS: atom_id res chain seq x y z
N LEU A 1 -25.74 -6.08 8.24
CA LEU A 1 -25.61 -4.67 8.67
C LEU A 1 -24.64 -3.99 7.74
N ALA A 2 -25.16 -3.22 6.79
CA ALA A 2 -24.35 -2.45 5.84
C ALA A 2 -23.64 -1.33 6.61
N SER A 3 -22.32 -1.29 6.51
CA SER A 3 -21.52 -0.13 6.91
C SER A 3 -21.76 0.94 5.85
N GLU A 4 -22.61 1.92 6.16
CA GLU A 4 -22.74 3.14 5.36
C GLU A 4 -21.41 3.89 5.37
N THR A 5 -20.63 3.71 4.32
CA THR A 5 -19.47 4.56 3.99
C THR A 5 -19.93 5.73 3.14
N THR A 6 -20.91 6.49 3.61
CA THR A 6 -21.22 7.79 3.02
C THR A 6 -20.07 8.73 3.41
N PRO A 7 -19.31 9.30 2.46
CA PRO A 7 -18.35 10.34 2.78
C PRO A 7 -19.09 11.45 3.53
N PRO A 8 -18.53 12.02 4.61
CA PRO A 8 -19.17 13.14 5.29
C PRO A 8 -19.40 14.27 4.28
N ASP A 9 -20.61 14.82 4.32
CA ASP A 9 -21.12 15.87 3.45
C ASP A 9 -20.07 16.99 3.26
N THR A 10 -19.72 17.30 2.02
CA THR A 10 -18.60 18.21 1.65
C THR A 10 -18.81 19.67 2.09
N GLY A 11 -19.93 19.98 2.75
CA GLY A 11 -20.28 21.30 3.25
C GLY A 11 -19.86 21.59 4.70
N PHE A 12 -19.56 20.57 5.52
CA PHE A 12 -19.12 20.81 6.90
C PHE A 12 -17.61 21.08 6.90
N ASN A 13 -17.23 22.36 6.90
CA ASN A 13 -15.84 22.81 6.84
C ASN A 13 -15.12 22.44 8.16
N TYR A 14 -14.60 21.22 8.23
CA TYR A 14 -13.98 20.60 9.42
C TYR A 14 -12.64 21.22 9.84
N LYS A 15 -12.17 22.26 9.13
CA LYS A 15 -10.91 22.93 9.45
C LYS A 15 -10.97 23.47 10.87
N LYS A 16 -10.04 23.03 11.72
CA LYS A 16 -9.93 23.42 13.13
C LYS A 16 -10.10 24.94 13.35
N ASP A 17 -9.44 25.75 12.52
CA ASP A 17 -9.48 27.22 12.62
C ASP A 17 -10.85 27.82 12.30
N LYS A 18 -11.68 27.12 11.52
CA LYS A 18 -13.06 27.54 11.19
C LYS A 18 -14.05 27.15 12.27
N LEU A 19 -13.80 26.06 12.99
CA LEU A 19 -14.66 25.58 14.07
C LEU A 19 -14.33 26.22 15.42
N PHE A 20 -13.06 26.54 15.68
CA PHE A 20 -12.60 26.97 17.00
C PHE A 20 -11.83 28.30 17.02
N GLY A 21 -11.63 28.93 15.87
CA GLY A 21 -10.75 30.10 15.74
C GLY A 21 -9.26 29.74 15.80
N THR A 22 -8.40 30.69 15.43
CA THR A 22 -6.93 30.53 15.42
C THR A 22 -6.26 30.88 16.75
N THR A 23 -6.99 31.47 17.70
CA THR A 23 -6.48 32.00 18.97
C THR A 23 -7.35 31.57 20.15
N LYS A 24 -6.78 31.59 21.37
CA LYS A 24 -7.50 31.35 22.62
C LYS A 24 -8.75 32.25 22.68
N THR A 25 -9.92 31.69 23.02
CA THR A 25 -11.05 32.55 23.37
C THR A 25 -10.74 33.19 24.72
N THR A 26 -10.80 34.51 24.80
CA THR A 26 -10.57 35.24 26.05
C THR A 26 -11.66 34.86 27.05
N ALA A 27 -11.27 34.45 28.25
CA ALA A 27 -12.22 34.34 29.36
C ALA A 27 -12.70 35.74 29.67
N GLU A 28 -14.01 35.97 29.61
CA GLU A 28 -14.62 37.08 30.30
C GLU A 28 -15.05 36.58 31.68
N ALA A 29 -14.12 36.68 32.63
CA ALA A 29 -14.39 36.43 34.05
C ALA A 29 -15.31 37.51 34.65
N THR A 30 -15.47 38.63 33.95
CA THR A 30 -16.42 39.69 34.26
C THR A 30 -17.69 39.43 33.47
N GLY A 31 -18.81 39.21 34.17
CA GLY A 31 -20.08 38.83 33.56
C GLY A 31 -20.41 39.69 32.34
N LEU A 32 -20.83 39.03 31.26
CA LEU A 32 -21.16 39.62 29.97
C LEU A 32 -22.28 40.64 30.17
N THR A 33 -21.95 41.92 29.97
CA THR A 33 -22.92 43.02 30.01
C THR A 33 -23.10 43.60 28.61
N LYS A 34 -24.35 43.80 28.19
CA LYS A 34 -24.63 44.60 27.00
C LYS A 34 -24.35 46.08 27.31
N ALA A 35 -23.52 46.71 26.50
CA ALA A 35 -23.36 48.17 26.54
C ALA A 35 -24.60 48.83 25.92
N GLY A 36 -25.32 49.64 26.70
CA GLY A 36 -26.44 50.47 26.24
C GLY A 36 -27.73 49.70 25.92
N GLY A 37 -28.76 49.87 26.76
CA GLY A 37 -30.14 49.47 26.49
C GLY A 37 -30.84 48.76 27.65
N SER A 38 -32.19 48.84 27.69
CA SER A 38 -33.09 48.25 28.68
C SER A 38 -33.51 46.80 28.37
N VAL A 39 -32.78 46.10 27.50
CA VAL A 39 -33.13 44.73 27.10
C VAL A 39 -32.69 43.77 28.20
N SER A 40 -33.66 43.19 28.91
CA SER A 40 -33.43 42.11 29.87
C SER A 40 -33.61 40.75 29.19
N CYS A 41 -32.70 39.81 29.47
CA CYS A 41 -32.85 38.40 29.12
C CYS A 41 -32.78 37.60 30.41
N ALA A 42 -33.89 36.98 30.82
CA ALA A 42 -33.94 36.23 32.08
C ALA A 42 -32.89 35.10 32.11
N LEU A 43 -32.59 34.49 30.95
CA LEU A 43 -31.61 33.40 30.83
C LEU A 43 -30.16 33.83 31.12
N THR A 44 -29.85 35.13 31.13
CA THR A 44 -28.47 35.61 31.32
C THR A 44 -28.16 36.00 32.77
N LYS A 45 -29.07 35.73 33.72
CA LYS A 45 -28.87 36.07 35.13
C LYS A 45 -29.50 35.06 36.08
N GLY A 46 -28.73 34.58 37.05
CA GLY A 46 -29.14 33.59 38.04
C GLY A 46 -29.79 34.19 39.30
N HIS A 47 -30.67 35.19 39.17
CA HIS A 47 -31.20 35.95 40.32
C HIS A 47 -32.66 36.36 40.11
N THR A 48 -33.42 36.54 41.19
CA THR A 48 -34.78 37.10 41.16
C THR A 48 -34.86 38.52 40.55
N GLY A 49 -36.00 38.84 39.96
CA GLY A 49 -36.39 40.21 39.59
C GLY A 49 -35.90 40.70 38.23
N ASN A 50 -34.93 40.01 37.60
CA ASN A 50 -34.46 40.24 36.22
C ASN A 50 -33.66 39.03 35.67
N GLY A 51 -33.91 37.83 36.20
CA GLY A 51 -33.18 36.61 35.88
C GLY A 51 -34.10 35.39 35.88
N ILE A 52 -33.52 34.21 35.70
CA ILE A 52 -34.25 32.96 35.44
C ILE A 52 -34.97 32.39 36.67
N LEU A 53 -34.66 32.88 37.86
CA LEU A 53 -35.19 32.35 39.12
C LEU A 53 -36.34 33.22 39.63
N ASP A 54 -37.40 32.54 40.10
CA ASP A 54 -38.54 33.19 40.76
C ASP A 54 -38.16 33.72 42.15
N THR A 55 -37.39 32.94 42.92
CA THR A 55 -36.87 33.33 44.23
C THR A 55 -35.37 33.01 44.40
N GLY A 56 -34.65 33.87 45.12
CA GLY A 56 -33.24 33.69 45.48
C GLY A 56 -32.24 33.90 44.35
N SER A 57 -31.10 33.21 44.48
CA SER A 57 -30.01 33.24 43.51
C SER A 57 -29.45 31.83 43.28
N THR A 58 -28.74 31.65 42.18
CA THR A 58 -28.03 30.41 41.86
C THR A 58 -27.06 30.04 42.98
N ALA A 59 -27.27 28.91 43.64
CA ALA A 59 -26.43 28.44 44.74
C ALA A 59 -25.02 28.00 44.30
N ALA A 60 -24.86 27.66 43.02
CA ALA A 60 -23.61 27.23 42.40
C ALA A 60 -23.61 27.64 40.92
N ASP A 61 -22.43 27.63 40.29
CA ASP A 61 -22.30 27.85 38.86
C ASP A 61 -23.21 26.88 38.08
N LYS A 62 -24.04 27.43 37.18
CA LYS A 62 -24.88 26.63 36.28
C LYS A 62 -24.32 26.70 34.86
N PRO A 63 -23.73 25.60 34.35
CA PRO A 63 -23.14 25.58 33.02
C PRO A 63 -24.21 25.58 31.93
N ASP A 64 -23.90 26.23 30.80
CA ASP A 64 -24.68 26.24 29.56
C ASP A 64 -23.72 26.11 28.36
N ALA A 65 -24.23 25.77 27.17
CA ALA A 65 -23.46 25.62 25.93
C ALA A 65 -22.21 24.73 26.10
N GLY A 66 -22.37 23.53 26.67
CA GLY A 66 -21.26 22.61 26.94
C GLY A 66 -20.26 23.15 27.97
N GLY A 67 -20.71 24.05 28.86
CA GLY A 67 -19.92 24.65 29.93
C GLY A 67 -19.13 25.90 29.53
N TYR A 68 -19.25 26.35 28.28
CA TYR A 68 -18.61 27.58 27.83
C TYR A 68 -19.22 28.81 28.50
N PHE A 69 -20.55 28.87 28.56
CA PHE A 69 -21.25 29.87 29.35
C PHE A 69 -21.63 29.31 30.72
N TYR A 70 -21.77 30.18 31.71
CA TYR A 70 -22.29 29.77 33.00
C TYR A 70 -23.00 30.92 33.71
N LEU A 71 -24.07 30.60 34.45
CA LEU A 71 -24.64 31.52 35.43
C LEU A 71 -23.84 31.40 36.72
N PRO A 72 -23.15 32.46 37.18
CA PRO A 72 -22.31 32.36 38.37
C PRO A 72 -23.12 32.10 39.63
N ALA A 73 -22.51 31.45 40.62
CA ALA A 73 -23.07 31.42 41.97
C ALA A 73 -23.32 32.85 42.50
N GLY A 74 -24.41 33.05 43.25
CA GLY A 74 -24.78 34.35 43.81
C GLY A 74 -25.55 35.28 42.84
N GLY A 75 -25.84 34.83 41.61
CA GLY A 75 -26.81 35.49 40.73
C GLY A 75 -26.27 36.68 39.93
N ALA A 76 -24.97 36.70 39.67
CA ALA A 76 -24.35 37.65 38.75
C ALA A 76 -24.79 37.41 37.28
N ASN A 77 -24.34 38.28 36.38
CA ASN A 77 -24.55 38.14 34.94
C ASN A 77 -23.80 36.92 34.39
N LEU A 78 -24.30 36.37 33.28
CA LEU A 78 -23.71 35.25 32.55
C LEU A 78 -22.19 35.44 32.34
N GLY A 79 -21.39 34.49 32.77
CA GLY A 79 -19.94 34.47 32.55
C GLY A 79 -19.55 33.58 31.36
N GLY A 80 -18.35 33.79 30.83
CA GLY A 80 -17.74 32.94 29.81
C GLY A 80 -16.45 32.30 30.31
N ARG A 81 -16.26 31.00 30.07
CA ARG A 81 -14.99 30.30 30.34
C ARG A 81 -14.08 30.41 29.12
N ALA A 82 -12.80 30.66 29.32
CA ALA A 82 -11.84 30.57 28.22
C ALA A 82 -11.80 29.14 27.68
N ILE A 83 -11.81 28.99 26.36
CA ILE A 83 -11.38 27.76 25.73
C ILE A 83 -9.86 27.91 25.51
N PRO A 84 -9.03 27.22 26.31
CA PRO A 84 -7.59 27.38 26.29
C PRO A 84 -7.00 26.97 24.94
N THR A 85 -5.75 27.39 24.66
CA THR A 85 -5.01 26.90 23.49
C THR A 85 -4.87 25.37 23.57
N TYR A 86 -5.00 24.69 22.44
CA TYR A 86 -4.85 23.24 22.36
C TYR A 86 -3.52 22.76 22.98
N ALA A 87 -3.61 21.86 23.95
CA ALA A 87 -2.52 21.03 24.44
C ALA A 87 -2.99 19.58 24.52
N ALA A 88 -2.14 18.64 24.09
CA ALA A 88 -2.44 17.22 24.24
C ALA A 88 -2.58 16.87 25.73
N ASN A 89 -3.58 16.04 26.07
CA ASN A 89 -3.89 15.60 27.44
C ASN A 89 -4.31 16.72 28.41
N GLN A 90 -4.84 17.83 27.91
CA GLN A 90 -5.36 18.88 28.77
C GLN A 90 -6.62 18.41 29.50
N ALA A 91 -6.55 18.35 30.84
CA ALA A 91 -7.71 18.16 31.70
C ALA A 91 -8.39 19.51 31.94
N ASP A 92 -9.65 19.65 31.55
CA ASP A 92 -10.51 20.72 32.07
C ASP A 92 -11.90 20.15 32.34
N VAL A 93 -12.30 20.18 33.61
CA VAL A 93 -13.52 19.55 34.12
C VAL A 93 -14.79 20.32 33.76
N ASN A 94 -14.67 21.57 33.28
CA ASN A 94 -15.82 22.46 33.08
C ASN A 94 -16.19 22.73 31.62
N ILE A 95 -15.31 22.41 30.65
CA ILE A 95 -15.54 22.59 29.20
C ILE A 95 -15.17 21.33 28.40
N ASP A 96 -15.26 20.16 29.05
CA ASP A 96 -14.87 18.86 28.52
C ASP A 96 -15.41 18.55 27.10
N PRO A 97 -16.68 18.87 26.73
CA PRO A 97 -17.16 18.65 25.37
C PRO A 97 -16.37 19.42 24.29
N TRP A 98 -15.97 20.66 24.59
CA TRP A 98 -15.20 21.49 23.67
C TRP A 98 -13.77 20.96 23.47
N ILE A 99 -13.16 20.47 24.55
CA ILE A 99 -11.83 19.84 24.50
C ILE A 99 -11.89 18.54 23.72
N LYS A 100 -12.88 17.67 23.99
CA LYS A 100 -13.10 16.41 23.27
C LYS A 100 -13.32 16.64 21.78
N ALA A 101 -14.17 17.61 21.41
CA ALA A 101 -14.42 17.95 20.01
C ALA A 101 -13.14 18.39 19.30
N ARG A 102 -12.33 19.24 19.94
CA ARG A 102 -11.06 19.70 19.37
C ARG A 102 -10.02 18.57 19.25
N ASN A 103 -9.94 17.69 20.24
CA ASN A 103 -9.06 16.51 20.19
C ASN A 103 -9.47 15.56 19.06
N ALA A 104 -10.78 15.35 18.87
CA ALA A 104 -11.31 14.53 17.78
C ALA A 104 -10.99 15.13 16.40
N VAL A 105 -11.14 16.44 16.23
CA VAL A 105 -10.76 17.13 14.97
C VAL A 105 -9.26 17.03 14.73
N ALA A 106 -8.41 17.27 15.73
CA ALA A 106 -6.96 17.13 15.59
C ALA A 106 -6.53 15.69 15.27
N ALA A 107 -7.16 14.68 15.90
CA ALA A 107 -6.91 13.27 15.62
C ALA A 107 -7.38 12.89 14.20
N ALA A 108 -8.53 13.40 13.77
CA ALA A 108 -9.04 13.21 12.42
C ALA A 108 -8.12 13.87 11.37
N GLU A 109 -7.61 15.08 11.62
CA GLU A 109 -6.62 15.74 10.77
C GLU A 109 -5.31 14.95 10.71
N ALA A 110 -4.79 14.45 11.84
CA ALA A 110 -3.60 13.60 11.87
C ALA A 110 -3.82 12.27 11.11
N ASN A 111 -4.98 11.63 11.26
CA ASN A 111 -5.33 10.41 10.55
C ASN A 111 -5.55 10.66 9.05
N ALA A 112 -6.21 11.77 8.69
CA ALA A 112 -6.38 12.20 7.31
C ALA A 112 -5.03 12.54 6.68
N LEU A 113 -4.09 13.15 7.41
CA LEU A 113 -2.72 13.37 6.96
C LEU A 113 -1.96 12.04 6.81
N MET A 114 -2.18 11.05 7.67
CA MET A 114 -1.61 9.70 7.50
C MET A 114 -2.18 8.98 6.27
N GLN A 115 -3.47 9.17 5.95
CA GLN A 115 -4.10 8.62 4.74
C GLN A 115 -3.77 9.42 3.47
N ALA A 116 -3.57 10.72 3.59
CA ALA A 116 -3.23 11.64 2.52
C ALA A 116 -1.72 11.85 2.37
N THR A 117 -0.89 11.13 3.16
CA THR A 117 0.54 11.08 2.91
C THR A 117 0.67 10.59 1.48
N VAL A 118 1.07 11.51 0.59
CA VAL A 118 1.69 11.17 -0.67
C VAL A 118 2.71 10.12 -0.29
N HIS A 119 2.44 8.85 -0.60
CA HIS A 119 3.44 7.81 -0.39
C HIS A 119 4.66 8.27 -1.18
N THR A 120 5.63 8.82 -0.45
CA THR A 120 6.86 9.30 -1.03
C THR A 120 7.45 8.11 -1.74
N LYS A 121 7.72 8.29 -3.03
CA LYS A 121 8.15 7.20 -3.89
C LYS A 121 9.36 6.56 -3.21
N PRO A 122 9.37 5.23 -3.02
CA PRO A 122 10.50 4.59 -2.39
C PRO A 122 11.74 4.87 -3.24
N THR A 123 12.74 5.50 -2.63
CA THR A 123 14.09 5.61 -3.19
C THR A 123 14.90 4.38 -2.77
N LYS A 124 16.06 4.20 -3.40
CA LYS A 124 17.03 3.18 -2.97
C LYS A 124 17.34 3.32 -1.49
N GLU A 125 17.60 4.54 -1.02
CA GLU A 125 17.95 4.84 0.37
C GLU A 125 16.82 4.44 1.32
N THR A 126 15.58 4.84 1.02
CA THR A 126 14.42 4.46 1.86
C THR A 126 14.14 2.95 1.83
N THR A 127 14.44 2.29 0.70
CA THR A 127 14.30 0.84 0.58
C THR A 127 15.35 0.14 1.43
N LEU A 128 16.61 0.60 1.42
CA LEU A 128 17.69 -0.01 2.19
C LEU A 128 17.67 0.36 3.68
N ALA A 129 17.00 1.44 4.05
CA ALA A 129 16.70 1.69 5.46
C ALA A 129 15.77 0.61 6.07
N SER A 130 15.04 -0.14 5.25
CA SER A 130 14.13 -1.20 5.71
C SER A 130 14.86 -2.52 5.94
N THR A 131 14.88 -2.99 7.19
CA THR A 131 15.37 -4.33 7.55
C THR A 131 14.63 -5.43 6.78
N ALA A 132 13.33 -5.25 6.50
CA ALA A 132 12.55 -6.21 5.73
C ALA A 132 13.00 -6.30 4.27
N ALA A 133 13.36 -5.17 3.65
CA ALA A 133 13.90 -5.15 2.29
C ALA A 133 15.30 -5.79 2.25
N LYS A 134 16.17 -5.47 3.21
CA LYS A 134 17.49 -6.10 3.34
C LYS A 134 17.39 -7.62 3.53
N GLN A 135 16.46 -8.09 4.37
CA GLN A 135 16.13 -9.50 4.51
C GLN A 135 15.67 -10.12 3.18
N ALA A 136 14.80 -9.43 2.42
CA ALA A 136 14.30 -9.94 1.14
C ALA A 136 15.42 -10.07 0.10
N ILE A 137 16.35 -9.11 0.02
CA ILE A 137 17.54 -9.21 -0.85
C ILE A 137 18.38 -10.43 -0.44
N LYS A 138 18.65 -10.59 0.85
CA LYS A 138 19.40 -11.74 1.37
C LYS A 138 18.73 -13.08 0.99
N THR A 139 17.43 -13.19 1.22
CA THR A 139 16.68 -14.44 1.00
C THR A 139 16.44 -14.77 -0.48
N TYR A 140 16.00 -13.81 -1.28
CA TYR A 140 15.54 -14.10 -2.65
C TYR A 140 16.59 -13.81 -3.72
N VAL A 141 17.49 -12.85 -3.49
CA VAL A 141 18.54 -12.48 -4.45
C VAL A 141 19.83 -13.23 -4.15
N LEU A 142 20.28 -13.22 -2.89
CA LEU A 142 21.47 -13.93 -2.46
C LEU A 142 21.22 -15.40 -2.12
N LYS A 143 19.94 -15.84 -2.09
CA LYS A 143 19.52 -17.21 -1.77
C LYS A 143 19.97 -17.67 -0.38
N ASP A 144 20.13 -16.73 0.54
CA ASP A 144 20.47 -16.98 1.94
C ASP A 144 19.24 -16.74 2.83
N THR A 145 18.66 -17.82 3.34
CA THR A 145 17.44 -17.80 4.13
C THR A 145 17.68 -17.45 5.61
N SER A 146 18.94 -17.30 6.03
CA SER A 146 19.25 -16.92 7.41
C SER A 146 18.77 -15.50 7.70
N LYS A 147 18.57 -15.23 9.00
CA LYS A 147 18.15 -13.91 9.46
C LYS A 147 19.21 -12.87 9.10
N TYR A 148 18.77 -11.71 8.65
CA TYR A 148 19.63 -10.57 8.36
C TYR A 148 20.27 -10.03 9.65
N MET A 149 21.57 -9.75 9.58
CA MET A 149 22.37 -9.13 10.63
C MET A 149 23.21 -7.99 10.02
N PRO A 150 23.67 -6.99 10.81
CA PRO A 150 24.50 -5.89 10.30
C PRO A 150 25.78 -6.34 9.59
N ALA A 151 26.34 -7.49 9.95
CA ALA A 151 27.49 -8.07 9.26
C ALA A 151 27.23 -8.43 7.79
N ASP A 152 25.95 -8.55 7.39
CA ASP A 152 25.54 -8.81 6.00
C ASP A 152 25.53 -7.55 5.13
N ASP A 153 25.63 -6.35 5.72
CA ASP A 153 25.41 -5.07 5.03
C ASP A 153 26.25 -4.93 3.77
N THR A 154 27.54 -5.26 3.82
CA THR A 154 28.41 -5.14 2.64
C THR A 154 27.88 -5.93 1.44
N LYS A 155 27.41 -7.17 1.64
CA LYS A 155 26.91 -8.02 0.56
C LYS A 155 25.52 -7.57 0.08
N VAL A 156 24.65 -7.22 1.03
CA VAL A 156 23.29 -6.77 0.73
C VAL A 156 23.31 -5.44 -0.02
N ASP A 157 24.12 -4.48 0.43
CA ASP A 157 24.22 -3.15 -0.17
C ASP A 157 24.89 -3.22 -1.55
N GLN A 158 25.89 -4.09 -1.74
CA GLN A 158 26.47 -4.33 -3.07
C GLN A 158 25.41 -4.85 -4.06
N LYS A 159 24.58 -5.82 -3.66
CA LYS A 159 23.48 -6.27 -4.52
C LYS A 159 22.39 -5.24 -4.70
N ALA A 160 22.13 -4.42 -3.69
CA ALA A 160 21.20 -3.33 -3.83
C ALA A 160 21.67 -2.29 -4.85
N GLU A 161 22.98 -2.01 -4.95
CA GLU A 161 23.54 -1.16 -6.00
C GLU A 161 23.26 -1.72 -7.39
N GLU A 162 23.48 -3.01 -7.60
CA GLU A 162 23.23 -3.66 -8.90
C GLU A 162 21.75 -3.58 -9.32
N LEU A 163 20.85 -3.59 -8.35
CA LEU A 163 19.40 -3.66 -8.57
C LEU A 163 18.71 -2.29 -8.64
N TYR A 164 19.04 -1.39 -7.70
CA TYR A 164 18.30 -0.16 -7.42
C TYR A 164 19.06 1.13 -7.79
N ALA A 165 20.34 1.05 -8.21
CA ALA A 165 21.06 2.24 -8.68
C ALA A 165 20.36 2.90 -9.87
N ALA A 166 20.65 4.19 -10.07
CA ALA A 166 20.06 4.96 -11.17
C ALA A 166 20.20 4.24 -12.53
N GLY A 167 19.09 4.13 -13.25
CA GLY A 167 19.01 3.46 -14.55
C GLY A 167 18.92 1.93 -14.51
N LYS A 168 19.01 1.29 -13.33
CA LYS A 168 18.81 -0.16 -13.19
C LYS A 168 17.33 -0.53 -13.19
N HIS A 169 17.05 -1.83 -13.34
CA HIS A 169 15.67 -2.31 -13.50
C HIS A 169 14.75 -2.01 -12.31
N LEU A 170 15.29 -1.98 -11.09
CA LEU A 170 14.52 -1.64 -9.87
C LEU A 170 14.76 -0.20 -9.41
N ASP A 171 15.42 0.63 -10.21
CA ASP A 171 15.42 2.08 -10.00
C ASP A 171 13.96 2.57 -9.96
N SER A 172 13.64 3.31 -8.90
CA SER A 172 12.34 3.94 -8.69
C SER A 172 11.82 4.72 -9.90
N TYR A 173 12.71 5.38 -10.66
CA TYR A 173 12.35 6.09 -11.88
C TYR A 173 11.95 5.10 -12.97
N LYS A 174 12.77 4.09 -13.23
CA LYS A 174 12.53 3.06 -14.26
C LYS A 174 11.28 2.23 -13.99
N VAL A 175 11.06 1.82 -12.73
CA VAL A 175 9.85 1.11 -12.33
C VAL A 175 8.61 1.96 -12.62
N ARG A 176 8.65 3.25 -12.29
CA ARG A 176 7.53 4.16 -12.54
C ARG A 176 7.34 4.46 -14.02
N GLU A 177 8.42 4.64 -14.76
CA GLU A 177 8.41 4.79 -16.22
C GLU A 177 7.67 3.59 -16.84
N ASN A 178 8.04 2.37 -16.45
CA ASN A 178 7.36 1.14 -16.88
C ASN A 178 5.87 1.15 -16.50
N MET A 179 5.51 1.53 -15.27
CA MET A 179 4.10 1.64 -14.89
C MET A 179 3.32 2.66 -15.72
N ASN A 180 3.97 3.71 -16.22
CA ASN A 180 3.35 4.76 -17.03
C ASN A 180 3.25 4.40 -18.52
N THR A 181 4.01 3.41 -18.98
CA THR A 181 4.07 3.02 -20.39
C THR A 181 3.38 1.69 -20.66
N VAL A 182 3.32 0.79 -19.68
CA VAL A 182 2.62 -0.49 -19.81
C VAL A 182 1.11 -0.26 -19.91
N THR A 183 0.55 -0.60 -21.06
CA THR A 183 -0.88 -0.68 -21.31
C THR A 183 -1.39 -2.05 -20.91
N ILE A 184 -2.45 -2.10 -20.10
CA ILE A 184 -3.10 -3.33 -19.66
C ILE A 184 -4.39 -3.55 -20.43
N ASP A 185 -4.56 -4.76 -20.96
CA ASP A 185 -5.79 -5.19 -21.59
C ASP A 185 -6.94 -5.15 -20.58
N ARG A 186 -7.98 -4.37 -20.89
CA ARG A 186 -9.18 -4.23 -20.06
C ARG A 186 -9.82 -5.56 -19.70
N ASN A 187 -9.74 -6.56 -20.59
CA ASN A 187 -10.37 -7.86 -20.40
C ASN A 187 -9.76 -8.64 -19.23
N THR A 188 -8.56 -8.27 -18.78
CA THR A 188 -7.88 -8.91 -17.65
C THR A 188 -8.48 -8.55 -16.29
N TYR A 189 -9.24 -7.46 -16.18
CA TYR A 189 -9.76 -6.99 -14.89
C TYR A 189 -11.12 -6.27 -14.94
N LYS A 190 -11.42 -5.58 -16.06
CA LYS A 190 -12.67 -4.84 -16.26
C LYS A 190 -13.04 -4.77 -17.77
N PRO A 191 -13.66 -5.84 -18.32
CA PRO A 191 -14.04 -5.92 -19.73
C PRO A 191 -14.99 -4.81 -20.19
N SER A 192 -15.73 -4.18 -19.27
CA SER A 192 -16.72 -3.14 -19.58
C SER A 192 -16.13 -1.76 -19.91
N LEU A 193 -14.81 -1.57 -19.79
CA LEU A 193 -14.16 -0.32 -20.19
C LEU A 193 -14.21 -0.13 -21.70
N SER A 194 -14.22 1.11 -22.20
CA SER A 194 -14.22 1.40 -23.64
C SER A 194 -12.86 1.17 -24.31
N GLN A 195 -11.77 1.24 -23.55
CA GLN A 195 -10.41 1.08 -24.03
C GLN A 195 -9.49 0.48 -22.96
N ASN A 196 -8.32 0.04 -23.39
CA ASN A 196 -7.24 -0.38 -22.50
C ASN A 196 -6.66 0.83 -21.76
N GLU A 197 -6.16 0.61 -20.54
CA GLU A 197 -5.64 1.68 -19.69
C GLU A 197 -4.17 1.43 -19.35
N LYS A 198 -3.40 2.48 -19.08
CA LYS A 198 -2.04 2.34 -18.55
C LYS A 198 -2.09 1.87 -17.11
N LEU A 199 -1.12 1.06 -16.68
CA LEU A 199 -1.07 0.55 -15.30
C LEU A 199 -1.13 1.69 -14.26
N SER A 200 -0.46 2.82 -14.52
CA SER A 200 -0.48 3.98 -13.62
C SER A 200 -1.82 4.72 -13.52
N GLN A 201 -2.75 4.48 -14.46
CA GLN A 201 -4.09 5.07 -14.46
C GLN A 201 -5.09 4.23 -13.67
N ILE A 202 -4.78 2.95 -13.40
CA ILE A 202 -5.65 2.03 -12.68
C ILE A 202 -5.42 2.19 -11.17
N LYS A 203 -6.31 2.92 -10.50
CA LYS A 203 -6.18 3.28 -9.07
C LYS A 203 -6.95 2.35 -8.12
N ASP A 204 -7.90 1.59 -8.64
CA ASP A 204 -8.74 0.70 -7.83
C ASP A 204 -7.95 -0.55 -7.41
N ILE A 205 -7.85 -0.77 -6.09
CA ILE A 205 -7.07 -1.87 -5.51
C ILE A 205 -7.62 -3.26 -5.89
N ASN A 206 -8.93 -3.41 -6.07
CA ASN A 206 -9.52 -4.68 -6.45
C ASN A 206 -9.24 -4.99 -7.93
N HIS A 207 -9.22 -3.96 -8.78
CA HIS A 207 -8.75 -4.11 -10.16
C HIS A 207 -7.27 -4.51 -10.21
N LEU A 208 -6.41 -3.84 -9.44
CA LEU A 208 -4.99 -4.20 -9.33
C LEU A 208 -4.78 -5.66 -8.87
N ARG A 209 -5.56 -6.12 -7.89
CA ARG A 209 -5.52 -7.53 -7.41
C ARG A 209 -5.97 -8.54 -8.47
N LYS A 210 -7.05 -8.24 -9.22
CA LYS A 210 -7.51 -9.10 -10.32
C LYS A 210 -6.44 -9.24 -11.39
N MET A 211 -5.81 -8.13 -11.81
CA MET A 211 -4.71 -8.15 -12.77
C MET A 211 -3.53 -8.97 -12.27
N LEU A 212 -3.12 -8.78 -11.00
CA LEU A 212 -2.03 -9.55 -10.41
C LEU A 212 -2.32 -11.06 -10.48
N THR A 213 -3.53 -11.46 -10.10
CA THR A 213 -3.97 -12.87 -10.13
C THR A 213 -3.94 -13.42 -11.56
N TYR A 214 -4.45 -12.65 -12.53
CA TYR A 214 -4.43 -13.02 -13.94
C TYR A 214 -3.00 -13.27 -14.45
N TYR A 215 -2.08 -12.34 -14.23
CA TYR A 215 -0.70 -12.47 -14.71
C TYR A 215 0.10 -13.56 -13.97
N GLN A 216 -0.20 -13.81 -12.69
CA GLN A 216 0.36 -14.96 -11.97
C GLN A 216 -0.10 -16.28 -12.60
N GLY A 217 -1.39 -16.42 -12.92
CA GLY A 217 -1.90 -17.59 -13.63
C GLY A 217 -1.25 -17.79 -15.00
N GLN A 218 -1.10 -16.71 -15.78
CA GLN A 218 -0.43 -16.75 -17.08
C GLN A 218 1.04 -17.21 -16.97
N ARG A 219 1.77 -16.79 -15.93
CA ARG A 219 3.15 -17.24 -15.70
C ARG A 219 3.23 -18.73 -15.43
N VAL A 220 2.29 -19.29 -14.65
CA VAL A 220 2.23 -20.73 -14.39
C VAL A 220 1.97 -21.50 -15.68
N LEU A 221 1.03 -21.03 -16.51
CA LEU A 221 0.74 -21.65 -17.81
C LEU A 221 1.93 -21.60 -18.77
N ALA A 222 2.63 -20.46 -18.83
CA ALA A 222 3.81 -20.29 -19.67
C ALA A 222 4.96 -21.22 -19.22
N LEU A 223 5.15 -21.39 -17.91
CA LEU A 223 6.14 -22.31 -17.36
C LEU A 223 5.81 -23.77 -17.73
N ALA A 224 4.56 -24.19 -17.51
CA ALA A 224 4.12 -25.54 -17.86
C ALA A 224 4.24 -25.82 -19.38
N ALA A 225 4.01 -24.82 -20.23
CA ALA A 225 4.22 -24.94 -21.67
C ALA A 225 5.71 -25.15 -22.00
N LYS A 226 6.62 -24.40 -21.36
CA LYS A 226 8.07 -24.56 -21.54
C LYS A 226 8.59 -25.91 -21.04
N GLU A 227 8.06 -26.41 -19.93
CA GLU A 227 8.37 -27.76 -19.44
C GLU A 227 7.96 -28.83 -20.46
N LYS A 228 6.77 -28.72 -21.06
CA LYS A 228 6.33 -29.64 -22.12
C LYS A 228 7.21 -29.56 -23.38
N GLU A 229 7.66 -28.37 -23.78
CA GLU A 229 8.60 -28.22 -24.89
C GLU A 229 9.93 -28.90 -24.58
N LEU A 230 10.46 -28.71 -23.37
CA LEU A 230 11.70 -29.35 -22.93
C LEU A 230 11.57 -30.88 -22.91
N GLN A 231 10.46 -31.39 -22.40
CA GLN A 231 10.20 -32.84 -22.36
C GLN A 231 10.14 -33.44 -23.77
N LYS A 232 9.42 -32.81 -24.70
CA LYS A 232 9.40 -33.23 -26.12
C LYS A 232 10.79 -33.17 -26.75
N ALA A 233 11.60 -32.16 -26.45
CA ALA A 233 12.96 -32.05 -26.95
C ALA A 233 13.87 -33.17 -26.41
N MET A 234 13.69 -33.58 -25.15
CA MET A 234 14.40 -34.71 -24.54
C MET A 234 13.97 -36.04 -25.16
N GLU A 235 12.67 -36.29 -25.32
CA GLU A 235 12.14 -37.50 -25.95
C GLU A 235 12.59 -37.65 -27.41
N ASN A 236 12.60 -36.55 -28.17
CA ASN A 236 13.08 -36.55 -29.56
C ASN A 236 14.60 -36.80 -29.64
N SER A 237 15.37 -36.29 -28.67
CA SER A 237 16.81 -36.55 -28.60
C SER A 237 17.10 -38.00 -28.24
N GLN A 238 16.37 -38.57 -27.27
CA GLN A 238 16.51 -39.99 -26.91
C GLN A 238 16.14 -40.93 -28.07
N ARG A 239 15.04 -40.66 -28.78
CA ARG A 239 14.64 -41.44 -29.96
C ARG A 239 15.70 -41.44 -31.06
N LYS A 240 16.36 -40.30 -31.29
CA LYS A 240 17.47 -40.21 -32.26
C LYS A 240 18.65 -41.09 -31.84
N VAL A 241 19.02 -41.09 -30.56
CA VAL A 241 20.13 -41.92 -30.05
C VAL A 241 19.81 -43.42 -30.19
N THR A 242 18.61 -43.88 -29.83
CA THR A 242 18.22 -45.28 -30.07
C THR A 242 18.24 -45.64 -31.55
N SER A 243 17.77 -44.74 -32.44
CA SER A 243 17.79 -45.01 -33.88
C SER A 243 19.20 -45.10 -34.48
N VAL A 244 20.19 -44.45 -33.87
CA VAL A 244 21.59 -44.55 -34.29
C VAL A 244 22.21 -45.84 -33.76
N GLN A 245 21.96 -46.19 -32.49
CA GLN A 245 22.44 -47.46 -31.92
C GLN A 245 21.86 -48.69 -32.63
N ASP A 246 20.57 -48.65 -32.98
CA ASP A 246 19.92 -49.74 -33.71
C ASP A 246 20.51 -49.90 -35.13
N LYS A 247 20.76 -48.79 -35.82
CA LYS A 247 21.43 -48.81 -37.13
C LYS A 247 22.87 -49.31 -37.04
N GLU A 248 23.62 -48.86 -36.04
CA GLU A 248 25.00 -49.28 -35.82
C GLU A 248 25.08 -50.77 -35.48
N LYS A 249 24.14 -51.30 -34.69
CA LYS A 249 24.02 -52.73 -34.42
C LYS A 249 23.69 -53.52 -35.70
N GLU A 250 22.74 -53.06 -36.52
CA GLU A 250 22.42 -53.70 -37.80
C GLU A 250 23.63 -53.72 -38.76
N CYS A 251 24.43 -52.64 -38.80
CA CYS A 251 25.66 -52.61 -39.59
C CYS A 251 26.74 -53.55 -39.01
N ASN A 252 26.89 -53.61 -37.69
CA ASN A 252 27.88 -54.46 -37.03
C ASN A 252 27.57 -55.97 -37.15
N GLU A 253 26.28 -56.35 -37.23
CA GLU A 253 25.86 -57.74 -37.47
C GLU A 253 26.20 -58.24 -38.89
N ALA A 254 26.40 -57.34 -39.86
CA ALA A 254 26.86 -57.70 -41.20
C ALA A 254 28.32 -58.21 -41.20
N GLY A 255 29.12 -57.81 -40.19
CA GLY A 255 30.51 -58.21 -40.03
C GLY A 255 31.38 -57.84 -41.25
N THR A 256 32.34 -58.71 -41.60
CA THR A 256 33.26 -58.51 -42.74
C THR A 256 32.68 -58.99 -44.09
N SER A 257 31.37 -59.26 -44.17
CA SER A 257 30.73 -59.73 -45.40
C SER A 257 30.35 -58.56 -46.31
N GLU A 258 31.08 -58.43 -47.42
CA GLU A 258 30.86 -57.39 -48.43
C GLU A 258 29.43 -57.41 -48.99
N ASP A 259 28.89 -58.58 -49.31
CA ASP A 259 27.53 -58.72 -49.86
C ASP A 259 26.44 -58.30 -48.86
N LYS A 260 26.63 -58.61 -47.57
CA LYS A 260 25.70 -58.19 -46.52
C LYS A 260 25.77 -56.68 -46.27
N CYS A 261 26.96 -56.09 -46.32
CA CYS A 261 27.11 -54.63 -46.22
C CYS A 261 26.51 -53.90 -47.43
N LYS A 262 26.68 -54.40 -48.65
CA LYS A 262 26.05 -53.82 -49.87
C LYS A 262 24.53 -53.82 -49.79
N ALA A 263 23.92 -54.87 -49.24
CA ALA A 263 22.47 -54.91 -49.01
C ALA A 263 21.98 -53.87 -47.99
N LEU A 264 22.88 -53.31 -47.17
CA LEU A 264 22.59 -52.34 -46.11
C LEU A 264 23.09 -50.92 -46.43
N GLU A 265 23.63 -50.66 -47.63
CA GLU A 265 24.06 -49.32 -48.07
C GLU A 265 22.91 -48.30 -48.03
N ALA A 266 21.70 -48.73 -48.41
CA ALA A 266 20.50 -47.89 -48.34
C ALA A 266 20.12 -47.48 -46.90
N LYS A 267 20.65 -48.18 -45.88
CA LYS A 267 20.50 -47.83 -44.46
C LYS A 267 21.68 -47.01 -43.92
N GLY A 268 22.69 -46.74 -44.74
CA GLY A 268 23.88 -45.94 -44.41
C GLY A 268 25.06 -46.75 -43.88
N CYS A 269 25.05 -48.08 -44.01
CA CYS A 269 26.22 -48.91 -43.69
C CYS A 269 27.22 -48.86 -44.85
N THR A 270 28.49 -48.57 -44.58
CA THR A 270 29.57 -48.55 -45.58
C THR A 270 30.58 -49.65 -45.26
N PHE A 271 30.88 -50.50 -46.24
CA PHE A 271 31.91 -51.54 -46.09
C PHE A 271 33.30 -50.90 -46.03
N ASN A 272 34.06 -51.17 -44.97
CA ASN A 272 35.40 -50.65 -44.81
C ASN A 272 36.43 -51.67 -45.34
N GLU A 273 36.96 -51.43 -46.54
CA GLU A 273 37.90 -52.34 -47.20
C GLU A 273 39.28 -52.45 -46.50
N GLN A 274 39.53 -51.60 -45.49
CA GLN A 274 40.84 -51.48 -44.81
C GLN A 274 41.13 -52.58 -43.77
N GLU A 275 40.17 -53.44 -43.39
CA GLU A 275 40.45 -54.58 -42.50
C GLU A 275 41.00 -55.83 -43.22
N LYS A 276 41.14 -55.77 -44.55
CA LYS A 276 41.69 -56.90 -45.33
C LYS A 276 43.21 -57.07 -45.19
N SER A 277 43.88 -56.20 -44.43
CA SER A 277 45.33 -56.25 -44.18
C SER A 277 45.68 -56.36 -42.70
N ALA A 278 45.21 -57.43 -42.06
CA ALA A 278 45.93 -58.06 -40.97
C ALA A 278 45.69 -59.57 -41.09
N SER A 279 46.74 -60.29 -41.48
CA SER A 279 46.79 -61.76 -41.48
C SER A 279 46.56 -62.35 -40.10
#